data_AF-L1NWF1-F1
#
_entry.id   AF-L1NWF1-F1
#
_cell.length_a   1.000
_cell.length_b   1.000
_cell.length_c   1.000
_cell.angle_alpha   90.00
_cell.angle_beta   90.00
_cell.angle_gamma   90.00
#
_symmetry.space_group_name_H-M   'P 1'
#
loop_
_entity.id
_entity.type
_entity.pdbx_description
1 polymer ?
#
loop_
_entity_poly.entity_id
_entity_poly.type
_entity_poly.pdbx_seq_one_letter_code
_entity_poly.pdbx_strand_id
1 'polypeptide(L)' 'MAKALLKQFGVQNIVEIGAHTDPEAFETMRQATGTRTVPQIFIGGKHVGGFSELRALHNAGRLTEMLSGE' A
#
# COMPACT_ATOMS: atom_id res chain seq x y z
N MET A 1 7.67 -1.41 -8.51
CA MET A 1 6.75 -2.53 -8.80
C MET A 1 5.35 -2.29 -8.26
N ALA A 2 5.15 -2.05 -6.95
CA ALA A 2 3.82 -1.74 -6.39
C ALA A 2 3.14 -0.49 -6.99
N LYS A 3 3.88 0.63 -7.13
CA LYS A 3 3.36 1.87 -7.74
C LYS A 3 2.86 1.69 -9.17
N ALA A 4 3.57 0.89 -9.97
CA ALA A 4 3.21 0.67 -11.36
C ALA A 4 1.86 -0.06 -11.45
N LEU A 5 1.66 -1.05 -10.58
CA LEU A 5 0.38 -1.74 -10.45
C LEU A 5 -0.72 -0.74 -10.05
N LEU A 6 -0.53 0.02 -8.97
CA LEU A 6 -1.52 1.01 -8.51
C LEU A 6 -1.87 2.05 -9.60
N LYS A 7 -0.87 2.57 -10.32
CA LYS A 7 -1.10 3.47 -11.46
C LYS A 7 -1.89 2.80 -12.58
N GLN A 8 -1.65 1.52 -12.84
CA GLN A 8 -2.40 0.75 -13.85
C GLN A 8 -3.88 0.61 -13.48
N PHE A 9 -4.19 0.63 -12.19
CA PHE A 9 -5.55 0.64 -11.65
C PHE A 9 -6.22 2.02 -11.63
N GLY A 10 -5.55 3.07 -12.12
CA GLY A 10 -6.09 4.43 -12.09
C GLY A 10 -5.96 5.11 -10.72
N VAL A 11 -5.12 4.58 -9.82
CA VAL A 11 -4.84 5.25 -8.53
C VAL A 11 -3.98 6.48 -8.80
N GLN A 12 -4.61 7.65 -8.69
CA GLN A 12 -3.94 8.94 -8.91
C GLN A 12 -3.22 9.42 -7.65
N ASN A 13 -3.74 9.09 -6.47
CA ASN A 13 -3.21 9.57 -5.20
C ASN A 13 -2.34 8.51 -4.51
N ILE A 14 -1.04 8.51 -4.82
CA ILE A 14 -0.06 7.59 -4.22
C ILE A 14 0.88 8.41 -3.34
N VAL A 15 0.77 8.22 -2.03
CA VAL A 15 1.68 8.84 -1.06
C VAL A 15 2.83 7.90 -0.79
N GLU A 16 4.05 8.38 -0.94
CA GLU A 16 5.27 7.61 -0.70
C GLU A 16 5.88 8.00 0.63
N ILE A 17 5.91 7.03 1.55
CA ILE A 17 6.63 7.18 2.81
C ILE A 17 7.97 6.48 2.64
N GLY A 18 9.02 7.27 2.44
CA GLY A 18 10.38 6.76 2.32
C GLY A 18 10.96 6.50 3.70
N ALA A 19 11.37 5.27 3.99
CA ALA A 19 12.00 4.93 5.27
C ALA A 19 13.28 5.73 5.57
N HIS A 20 13.93 6.25 4.52
CA HIS A 20 15.14 7.06 4.64
C HIS A 20 14.85 8.57 4.64
N THR A 21 13.80 9.00 3.95
CA THR A 21 13.42 10.42 3.82
C THR A 21 12.51 10.89 4.95
N ASP A 22 11.68 9.99 5.49
CA ASP A 22 10.72 10.27 6.55
C ASP A 22 10.71 9.13 7.59
N PRO A 23 11.70 9.12 8.50
CA PRO A 23 11.83 8.06 9.50
C PRO A 23 10.68 8.07 10.53
N GLU A 24 10.06 9.23 10.80
CA GLU A 24 8.91 9.33 11.71
C GLU A 24 7.66 8.70 11.13
N ALA A 25 7.33 8.97 9.87
CA ALA A 25 6.20 8.33 9.20
C ALA A 25 6.47 6.82 9.02
N PHE A 26 7.72 6.43 8.76
CA PHE A 26 8.08 5.01 8.73
C PHE A 26 7.92 4.33 10.09
N GLU A 27 8.33 4.97 11.18
CA GLU A 27 8.16 4.43 12.54
C GLU A 27 6.67 4.34 12.91
N THR A 28 5.87 5.34 12.54
CA THR A 28 4.40 5.33 12.71
C THR A 28 3.78 4.17 11.94
N MET A 29 4.17 3.98 10.68
CA MET A 29 3.70 2.87 9.85
C MET A 29 4.15 1.52 10.44
N ARG A 30 5.39 1.42 10.91
CA ARG A 30 5.95 0.23 11.57
C ARG A 30 5.18 -0.13 12.82
N GLN A 31 4.79 0.86 13.62
CA GLN A 31 3.94 0.65 14.80
C GLN A 31 2.54 0.20 14.42
N ALA A 32 1.97 0.76 13.34
CA ALA A 32 0.64 0.40 12.86
C ALA A 32 0.58 -1.03 12.28
N THR A 33 1.64 -1.51 11.63
CA THR A 33 1.63 -2.84 10.96
C THR A 33 2.41 -3.92 11.69
N GLY A 34 3.22 -3.54 12.68
CA GLY A 34 4.13 -4.44 13.40
C GLY A 34 5.24 -5.04 12.53
N THR A 35 5.34 -4.65 11.25
CA THR A 35 6.20 -5.31 10.27
C THR A 35 7.26 -4.35 9.74
N ARG A 36 8.52 -4.80 9.70
CA ARG A 36 9.66 -4.01 9.21
C ARG A 36 9.91 -4.18 7.70
N THR A 37 9.18 -5.08 7.07
CA THR A 37 9.36 -5.50 5.68
C THR A 37 8.66 -4.55 4.72
N VAL A 38 9.45 -3.90 3.87
CA VAL A 38 8.97 -3.06 2.76
C VAL A 38 8.86 -3.86 1.46
N PRO A 39 7.97 -3.48 0.52
CA PRO A 39 7.01 -2.37 0.59
C PRO A 39 5.78 -2.72 1.43
N GLN A 40 5.27 -1.76 2.21
CA GLN A 40 3.99 -1.85 2.94
C GLN A 40 2.97 -1.00 2.18
N ILE A 41 1.81 -1.57 1.83
CA ILE A 41 0.76 -0.88 1.09
C ILE A 41 -0.46 -0.65 1.99
N PHE A 42 -1.01 0.56 1.92
CA PHE A 42 -2.26 0.94 2.56
C PHE A 42 -3.24 1.47 1.53
N ILE A 43 -4.52 1.12 1.66
CA ILE A 43 -5.61 1.59 0.79
C ILE A 43 -6.76 2.02 1.68
N GLY A 44 -7.21 3.28 1.57
CA GLY A 44 -8.32 3.81 2.38
C GLY A 44 -8.08 3.73 3.90
N GLY A 45 -6.82 3.83 4.35
CA GLY A 45 -6.45 3.67 5.76
C GLY A 45 -6.34 2.20 6.23
N LYS A 46 -6.66 1.22 5.38
CA LYS A 46 -6.51 -0.20 5.69
C LYS A 46 -5.14 -0.72 5.24
N HIS A 47 -4.44 -1.38 6.14
CA HIS A 47 -3.20 -2.08 5.82
C HIS A 47 -3.51 -3.29 4.92
N VAL A 48 -2.95 -3.27 3.71
CA VAL A 48 -3.06 -4.38 2.75
C VAL A 48 -1.96 -5.41 3.00
N GLY A 49 -0.75 -4.97 3.32
CA GLY A 49 0.42 -5.84 3.44
C GLY A 49 1.49 -5.53 2.41
N GLY A 50 2.18 -6.57 1.99
CA GLY A 50 3.29 -6.48 1.03
C GLY A 50 2.85 -6.32 -0.42
N PHE A 51 3.84 -6.28 -1.32
CA PHE A 51 3.58 -6.39 -2.76
C PHE A 51 2.83 -7.70 -3.12
N SER A 52 3.13 -8.79 -2.40
CA SER A 52 2.45 -10.07 -2.56
C SER A 52 0.96 -9.98 -2.24
N GLU A 53 0.57 -9.42 -1.09
CA GLU A 53 -0.84 -9.20 -0.74
C GLU A 53 -1.55 -8.30 -1.74
N LEU A 54 -0.89 -7.21 -2.17
CA LEU A 54 -1.46 -6.31 -3.19
C LEU A 54 -1.76 -7.08 -4.49
N ARG A 55 -0.81 -7.92 -4.94
CA ARG A 55 -0.99 -8.76 -6.13
C ARG A 55 -2.06 -9.84 -5.91
N ALA A 56 -2.18 -10.39 -4.71
CA ALA A 56 -3.21 -11.36 -4.38
C ALA A 56 -4.62 -10.73 -4.42
N LEU A 57 -4.79 -9.52 -3.86
CA LEU A 57 -6.04 -8.76 -3.95
C LEU A 57 -6.40 -8.41 -5.38
N HIS A 58 -5.39 -8.05 -6.17
CA HIS A 58 -5.55 -7.82 -7.61
C HIS A 58 -6.06 -9.06 -8.32
N ASN A 59 -5.39 -10.20 -8.14
CA ASN A 59 -5.80 -11.47 -8.76
C ASN A 59 -7.19 -11.92 -8.29
N ALA A 60 -7.58 -11.57 -7.06
CA ALA A 60 -8.90 -11.85 -6.52
C ALA A 60 -9.99 -10.87 -7.00
N GLY A 61 -9.66 -9.84 -7.79
CA GLY A 61 -10.59 -8.80 -8.23
C GLY A 61 -11.04 -7.82 -7.14
N ARG A 62 -10.57 -8.00 -5.90
CA ARG A 62 -10.95 -7.19 -4.72
C ARG A 62 -10.19 -5.86 -4.65
N LEU A 63 -9.07 -5.75 -5.36
CA LEU A 63 -8.29 -4.52 -5.39
C LEU A 63 -9.13 -3.35 -5.94
N THR A 64 -9.90 -3.59 -7.00
CA THR A 64 -10.76 -2.57 -7.60
C THR A 64 -11.83 -2.12 -6.61
N GLU A 65 -12.48 -3.02 -5.87
CA GLU A 65 -13.45 -2.66 -4.83
C GLU A 65 -12.83 -1.80 -3.72
N MET A 66 -11.59 -2.10 -3.31
CA MET A 66 -10.89 -1.31 -2.30
C MET A 66 -10.47 0.07 -2.80
N LEU A 67 -10.20 0.21 -4.10
CA LEU A 67 -9.80 1.47 -4.73
C LEU A 67 -11.00 2.33 -5.15
N SER A 68 -12.11 1.69 -5.52
CA SER A 68 -13.38 2.32 -5.88
C SER A 68 -14.29 2.55 -4.68
N GLY A 69 -13.78 2.41 -3.45
CA GLY A 69 -14.52 2.71 -2.22
C GLY A 69 -14.73 4.22 -2.04
N GLU A 70 -15.63 4.78 -2.86
CA GLU A 70 -16.51 5.92 -2.60
C GLU A 70 -17.96 5.48 -2.87
#